data_AF-A0A3N9UJA5-F1
#
_entry.id   AF-A0A3N9UJA5-F1
#
_cell.length_a   1.000
_cell.length_b   1.000
_cell.length_c   1.000
_cell.angle_alpha   90.00
_cell.angle_beta   90.00
_cell.angle_gamma   90.00
#
_symmetry.space_group_name_H-M   'P 1'
#
loop_
_entity.id
_entity.type
_entity.pdbx_description
1 polymer ?
#
loop_
_entity_poly.entity_id
_entity_poly.type
_entity_poly.pdbx_seq_one_letter_code
_entity_poly.pdbx_strand_id
1 'polypeptide(L)' 'MLNYFIYLTATIFVLGVGLLILSVTGNVSIWYGIELIRGSVFVFMIGLFIDILDGEMKKRKARKTYEEIL' A
#
# COMPACT_ATOMS: atom_id res chain seq x y z
N MET A 1 9.81 -0.55 -5.32
CA MET A 1 8.63 -1.25 -4.78
C MET A 1 7.59 -0.28 -4.27
N LEU A 2 7.96 0.74 -3.49
CA LEU A 2 7.02 1.69 -2.91
C LEU A 2 6.05 2.32 -3.93
N ASN A 3 6.53 2.84 -5.06
CA ASN A 3 5.66 3.44 -6.08
C ASN A 3 4.60 2.46 -6.61
N TYR A 4 4.95 1.19 -6.81
CA TYR A 4 3.99 0.18 -7.24
C TYR A 4 2.93 -0.09 -6.18
N PHE A 5 3.32 -0.16 -4.91
CA PHE A 5 2.38 -0.29 -3.79
C PHE A 5 1.46 0.93 -3.67
N ILE A 6 1.99 2.14 -3.88
CA ILE A 6 1.19 3.37 -3.88
C ILE A 6 0.15 3.34 -5.01
N TYR A 7 0.56 2.99 -6.24
CA TYR A 7 -0.38 2.89 -7.37
C TYR A 7 -1.42 1.80 -7.18
N LEU A 8 -1.03 0.64 -6.64
CA LEU A 8 -1.96 -0.45 -6.31
C LEU A 8 -2.97 0.01 -5.25
N THR A 9 -2.49 0.62 -4.17
CA THR A 9 -3.32 1.17 -3.09
C THR A 9 -4.32 2.19 -3.65
N ALA A 10 -3.84 3.16 -4.44
CA ALA A 10 -4.66 4.19 -5.04
C ALA A 10 -5.74 3.60 -5.96
N THR A 11 -5.40 2.58 -6.74
CA THR A 11 -6.35 1.89 -7.62
C THR A 11 -7.45 1.20 -6.80
N ILE A 12 -7.08 0.45 -5.75
CA ILE A 12 -8.04 -0.24 -4.88
C ILE A 12 -8.95 0.79 -4.17
N PHE A 13 -8.37 1.91 -3.71
CA PHE A 13 -9.13 2.98 -3.08
C PHE A 13 -10.13 3.62 -4.06
N VAL A 14 -9.71 3.95 -5.28
CA VAL A 14 -10.59 4.52 -6.32
C VAL A 14 -11.70 3.53 -6.69
N LEU A 15 -11.41 2.24 -6.79
CA LEU A 15 -12.43 1.21 -7.02
C LEU A 15 -13.42 1.12 -5.85
N GLY A 16 -12.95 1.20 -4.62
CA GLY A 16 -13.81 1.25 -3.43
C GLY A 16 -14.74 2.46 -3.42
N VAL A 17 -14.23 3.65 -3.75
CA VAL A 17 -15.03 4.87 -3.90
C VAL A 17 -16.03 4.74 -5.05
N GLY A 18 -15.62 4.17 -6.18
CA GLY A 18 -16.51 3.88 -7.31
C GLY A 18 -17.66 2.95 -6.91
N LEU A 19 -17.38 1.92 -6.12
CA LEU A 19 -18.38 1.01 -5.56
C LEU A 19 -19.33 1.69 -4.57
N LEU A 20 -18.86 2.66 -3.78
CA LEU A 20 -19.74 3.47 -2.94
C LEU A 20 -20.71 4.30 -3.79
N ILE A 21 -20.24 4.93 -4.86
CA ILE A 21 -21.08 5.70 -5.77
C ILE A 21 -22.12 4.78 -6.45
N LEU A 22 -21.68 3.63 -6.95
CA LEU A 22 -22.56 2.63 -7.56
C LEU A 22 -23.57 2.04 -6.57
N SER A 23 -23.23 1.97 -5.28
CA SER A 23 -24.14 1.52 -4.23
C SER A 23 -25.30 2.50 -3.99
N VAL A 24 -25.11 3.80 -4.27
CA VAL A 24 -26.19 4.79 -4.16
C VAL A 24 -27.19 4.66 -5.30
N THR A 25 -26.73 4.29 -6.51
CA THR A 25 -27.59 4.23 -7.71
C THR A 25 -28.05 2.82 -8.08
N GLY A 26 -27.40 1.79 -7.55
CA GLY A 26 -27.66 0.38 -7.85
C GLY A 26 -27.99 -0.42 -6.59
N ASN A 27 -28.37 -1.68 -6.77
CA ASN A 27 -28.72 -2.59 -5.66
C ASN A 27 -27.48 -3.27 -5.03
N VAL A 28 -26.32 -2.61 -5.10
CA VAL A 28 -25.05 -3.13 -4.59
C VAL A 28 -24.90 -2.69 -3.14
N SER A 29 -24.51 -3.61 -2.26
CA SER A 29 -24.32 -3.28 -0.84
C SER A 29 -23.16 -2.30 -0.64
N ILE A 30 -23.43 -1.24 0.11
CA ILE A 30 -22.44 -0.19 0.41
C ILE A 30 -21.23 -0.74 1.19
N TRP A 31 -21.46 -1.84 1.91
CA TRP A 31 -20.43 -2.54 2.67
C TRP A 31 -19.28 -3.01 1.78
N TYR A 32 -19.53 -3.42 0.54
CA TYR A 32 -18.45 -3.82 -0.38
C TYR A 32 -17.47 -2.67 -0.67
N GLY A 33 -17.99 -1.45 -0.85
CA GLY A 33 -17.14 -0.26 -1.03
C GLY A 33 -16.34 0.08 0.22
N ILE A 34 -16.98 -0.01 1.40
CA ILE A 34 -16.32 0.24 2.70
C ILE A 34 -15.21 -0.79 2.96
N GLU A 35 -15.46 -2.08 2.69
CA GLU A 35 -14.49 -3.16 2.86
C GLU A 35 -13.28 -2.95 1.94
N LEU A 36 -13.50 -2.56 0.69
CA LEU A 36 -12.45 -2.26 -0.28
C LEU A 36 -11.58 -1.06 0.15
N ILE A 37 -12.21 -0.01 0.65
CA ILE A 37 -11.48 1.16 1.17
C ILE A 37 -10.65 0.76 2.38
N ARG A 38 -11.22 0.03 3.36
CA ARG A 38 -10.45 -0.50 4.50
C ARG A 38 -9.29 -1.39 4.05
N GLY A 39 -9.53 -2.27 3.09
CA GLY A 39 -8.52 -3.13 2.48
C GLY A 39 -7.37 -2.33 1.86
N SER A 40 -7.67 -1.25 1.14
CA SER A 40 -6.63 -0.38 0.55
C SER A 40 -5.70 0.21 1.62
N VAL A 41 -6.25 0.64 2.77
CA VAL A 41 -5.47 1.17 3.89
C VAL A 41 -4.54 0.10 4.48
N PHE A 42 -5.02 -1.15 4.62
CA PHE A 42 -4.17 -2.26 5.07
C PHE A 42 -3.02 -2.54 4.09
N VAL A 43 -3.31 -2.60 2.79
CA VAL A 43 -2.28 -2.82 1.76
C VAL A 43 -1.24 -1.69 1.80
N PHE A 44 -1.68 -0.44 2.00
CA PHE A 44 -0.79 0.71 2.13
C PHE A 44 0.15 0.59 3.34
N MET A 45 -0.39 0.24 4.50
CA MET A 45 0.40 0.07 5.73
C MET A 45 1.45 -1.04 5.57
N ILE A 46 1.09 -2.16 4.95
CA ILE A 46 2.04 -3.25 4.66
C ILE A 46 3.13 -2.75 3.71
N GLY A 47 2.76 -2.01 2.65
CA GLY A 47 3.72 -1.44 1.72
C GLY A 47 4.73 -0.50 2.39
N LEU A 48 4.27 0.35 3.30
CA LEU A 48 5.14 1.22 4.10
C LEU A 48 6.07 0.42 5.03
N PHE A 49 5.54 -0.62 5.68
CA PHE A 49 6.34 -1.47 6.57
C PHE A 49 7.48 -2.17 5.82
N ILE A 50 7.20 -2.70 4.63
CA ILE A 50 8.21 -3.33 3.78
C ILE A 50 9.28 -2.32 3.36
N ASP A 51 8.89 -1.09 3.00
CA ASP A 51 9.83 -0.06 2.58
C ASP A 51 10.78 0.38 3.70
N ILE A 52 10.27 0.49 4.94
CA ILE A 52 11.09 0.77 6.12
C ILE A 52 12.14 -0.33 6.32
N LEU A 53 11.73 -1.60 6.24
CA LEU A 53 12.65 -2.74 6.38
C LEU A 53 13.71 -2.76 5.28
N ASP A 54 13.32 -2.52 4.03
CA ASP A 54 14.23 -2.42 2.89
C ASP A 54 15.25 -1.28 3.07
N GLY A 55 14.80 -0.13 3.58
CA GLY A 55 15.64 1.02 3.89
C GLY A 55 16.69 0.70 4.95
N GLU A 56 16.32 -0.02 6.01
CA GLU A 56 17.27 -0.45 7.04
C GLU A 56 18.28 -1.48 6.52
N MET A 57 17.84 -2.45 5.73
CA MET A 57 18.72 -3.45 5.15
C MET A 57 19.78 -2.83 4.22
N LYS A 58 19.39 -1.87 3.37
CA LYS A 58 20.34 -1.16 2.50
C LYS A 58 21.37 -0.37 3.29
N LYS A 59 20.96 0.31 4.36
CA LYS A 59 21.88 1.04 5.26
C LYS A 59 22.89 0.10 5.92
N ARG A 60 22.46 -1.08 6.38
CA ARG A 60 23.36 -2.08 6.97
C ARG A 60 24.37 -2.63 5.98
N LYS A 61 23.98 -2.90 4.73
CA LYS A 61 24.91 -3.33 3.67
C LYS A 61 25.95 -2.26 3.36
N ALA A 62 25.54 -1.01 3.22
CA ALA A 62 26.46 0.10 2.96
C ALA A 62 27.50 0.27 4.08
N ARG A 63 27.11 0.09 5.35
CA ARG A 63 28.04 0.15 6.48
C ARG A 63 29.08 -0.98 6.47
N LYS A 64 28.65 -2.22 6.18
CA LYS A 64 29.58 -3.36 6.07
C LYS A 64 30.63 -3.18 4.98
N THR A 65 30.23 -2.69 3.81
CA THR A 65 31.17 -2.40 2.72
C THR A 65 32.20 -1.33 3.11
N TYR A 66 31.81 -0.32 3.89
CA TYR A 66 32.75 0.69 4.37
C TYR A 66 33.76 0.12 5.39
N GLU A 67 33.30 -0.76 6.28
CA GLU A 67 34.15 -1.46 7.26
C GLU A 67 35.12 -2.46 6.60
N GLU A 68 34.78 -3.03 5.43
CA GLU A 68 35.67 -3.92 4.66
C GLU A 68 36.75 -3.18 3.84
N ILE A 69 36.58 -1.87 3.61
CA ILE A 69 37.51 -1.04 2.83
C ILE A 69 38.56 -0.35 3.74
N LEU A 70 38.32 -0.32 5.05
CA LEU A 70 39.17 0.32 6.08
C LEU A 70 40.08 -0.69 6.77
#